data_AF-A0A7J6WPL4-F1
#
_entry.id   AF-A0A7J6WPL4-F1
#
_cell.length_a   1.000
_cell.length_b   1.000
_cell.length_c   1.000
_cell.angle_alpha   90.00
_cell.angle_beta   90.00
_cell.angle_gamma   90.00
#
_symmetry.space_group_name_H-M   'P 1'
#
loop_
_entity.id
_entity.type
_entity.pdbx_description
1 polymer ?
#
loop_
_entity_poly.entity_id
_entity_poly.type
_entity_poly.pdbx_seq_one_letter_code
_entity_poly.pdbx_strand_id
1 'polypeptide(L)'
;LRIQFEIEDETAKQDITVFEEQAKKLLGKSLNDLLDLSAQENGKTLVNEALDQIVGKRLRFYIRISEFNLTNPDSPPTAQKFSEATEKEAKNPKQN
;
A
#
# COMPACT_ATOMS: atom_id res chain seq x y z
N LEU A 1 -11.11 -6.44 2.86
CA LEU A 1 -9.63 -6.45 3.05
C LEU A 1 -9.13 -5.06 3.43
N ARG A 2 -8.25 -4.95 4.43
CA ARG A 2 -7.55 -3.70 4.81
C ARG A 2 -6.06 -4.01 4.89
N ILE A 3 -5.24 -3.19 4.24
CA ILE A 3 -3.77 -3.29 4.32
C ILE A 3 -3.24 -1.93 4.78
N GLN A 4 -2.36 -1.96 5.77
CA GLN A 4 -1.57 -0.81 6.19
C GLN A 4 -0.11 -1.10 5.85
N PHE A 5 0.57 -0.14 5.25
CA PHE A 5 1.98 -0.24 4.89
C PHE A 5 2.64 1.13 4.92
N GLU A 6 3.95 1.12 5.15
CA GLU A 6 4.79 2.31 5.06
C GLU A 6 5.07 2.61 3.59
N ILE A 7 4.92 3.88 3.20
CA ILE A 7 5.46 4.43 1.96
C ILE A 7 6.63 5.36 2.28
N GLU A 8 7.55 5.47 1.34
CA GLU A 8 8.71 6.35 1.42
C GLU A 8 8.81 7.17 0.14
N ASP A 9 9.03 8.47 0.30
CA ASP A 9 9.42 9.36 -0.78
C ASP A 9 10.72 10.11 -0.43
N GLU A 10 11.08 11.11 -1.23
CA GLU A 10 12.32 11.89 -1.04
C GLU A 10 12.32 12.74 0.24
N THR A 11 11.16 12.90 0.88
CA THR A 11 10.96 13.79 2.03
C THR A 11 10.78 13.04 3.34
N ALA A 12 10.01 11.94 3.33
CA ALA A 12 9.65 11.24 4.55
C ALA A 12 9.14 9.82 4.31
N LYS A 13 9.01 9.09 5.42
CA LYS A 13 8.26 7.83 5.53
C LYS A 13 6.92 8.11 6.19
N GLN A 14 5.87 7.45 5.72
CA GLN A 14 4.50 7.63 6.22
C GLN A 14 3.72 6.32 6.08
N ASP A 15 3.04 5.92 7.15
CA ASP A 15 2.06 4.84 7.09
C ASP A 15 0.80 5.29 6.35
N ILE A 16 0.32 4.47 5.42
CA ILE A 16 -0.97 4.66 4.75
C ILE A 16 -1.81 3.39 4.83
N THR A 17 -3.13 3.56 4.76
CA THR A 17 -4.09 2.46 4.66
C THR A 17 -4.73 2.41 3.28
N VAL A 18 -4.87 1.20 2.72
CA VAL A 18 -5.75 0.92 1.57
C VAL A 18 -6.87 -0.02 1.99
N PHE A 19 -8.05 0.23 1.44
CA PHE A 19 -9.24 -0.61 1.64
C PHE A 19 -9.51 -1.48 0.41
N GLU A 20 -10.52 -2.33 0.54
CA GLU A 20 -10.76 -3.54 -0.25
C GLU A 20 -10.47 -3.44 -1.75
N GLU A 21 -11.08 -2.49 -2.47
CA GLU A 21 -10.88 -2.39 -3.91
C GLU A 21 -9.43 -2.06 -4.28
N GLN A 22 -8.80 -1.15 -3.54
CA GLN A 22 -7.43 -0.71 -3.75
C GLN A 22 -6.45 -1.79 -3.28
N ALA A 23 -6.72 -2.42 -2.14
CA ALA A 23 -5.95 -3.55 -1.63
C ALA A 23 -5.92 -4.71 -2.64
N LYS A 24 -7.08 -5.05 -3.22
CA LYS A 24 -7.20 -6.08 -4.24
C LYS A 24 -6.46 -5.72 -5.52
N LYS A 25 -6.55 -4.47 -5.97
CA LYS A 25 -5.79 -3.99 -7.15
C LYS A 25 -4.29 -4.02 -6.89
N LEU A 26 -3.86 -3.70 -5.67
CA LEU A 26 -2.46 -3.60 -5.30
C LEU A 26 -1.79 -4.99 -5.21
N LEU A 27 -2.47 -5.94 -4.54
CA LEU A 27 -1.98 -7.31 -4.38
C LEU A 27 -2.30 -8.24 -5.56
N GLY A 28 -3.27 -7.88 -6.41
CA GLY A 28 -3.86 -8.80 -7.38
C GLY A 28 -4.62 -9.97 -6.73
N LYS A 29 -4.94 -9.87 -5.44
CA LYS A 29 -5.59 -10.92 -4.62
C LYS A 29 -6.73 -10.34 -3.79
N SER A 30 -7.84 -11.05 -3.74
CA SER A 30 -8.96 -10.78 -2.84
C SER A 30 -8.69 -11.24 -1.42
N LEU A 31 -9.58 -10.89 -0.47
CA LEU A 31 -9.50 -11.42 0.89
C LEU A 31 -9.59 -12.95 0.92
N ASN A 32 -10.48 -13.55 0.12
CA ASN A 32 -10.66 -14.99 0.07
C ASN A 32 -9.39 -15.68 -0.43
N ASP A 33 -8.72 -15.12 -1.45
CA ASP A 33 -7.45 -15.66 -1.93
C ASP A 33 -6.39 -15.68 -0.82
N LEU A 34 -6.33 -14.65 0.02
CA LEU A 34 -5.40 -14.60 1.15
C LEU A 34 -5.78 -15.58 2.27
N LEU A 35 -7.08 -15.76 2.52
CA LEU A 35 -7.56 -16.76 3.48
C LEU A 35 -7.23 -18.18 3.01
N ASP A 36 -7.44 -18.47 1.73
CA ASP A 36 -7.11 -19.75 1.11
C ASP A 36 -5.61 -20.04 1.17
N LEU A 37 -4.76 -19.04 0.93
CA LEU A 37 -3.31 -19.16 1.14
C LEU A 37 -2.99 -19.43 2.62
N SER A 38 -3.64 -18.71 3.54
CA SER A 38 -3.38 -18.84 4.98
C SER A 38 -3.75 -20.21 5.55
N ALA A 39 -4.70 -20.92 4.92
CA ALA A 39 -5.18 -22.23 5.35
C ALA A 39 -4.25 -23.38 4.93
N GLN A 40 -3.24 -23.13 4.10
CA GLN A 40 -2.25 -24.12 3.68
C GLN A 40 -1.22 -24.40 4.79
N GLU A 41 -0.52 -25.53 4.69
CA GLU A 41 0.48 -25.96 5.68
C GLU A 41 1.59 -24.91 5.90
N ASN A 42 2.00 -24.21 4.83
CA ASN A 42 2.95 -23.09 4.86
C ASN A 42 2.28 -21.72 4.69
N GLY A 43 1.01 -21.58 5.09
CA GLY A 43 0.18 -20.42 4.75
C GLY A 43 0.73 -19.07 5.20
N LYS A 44 1.42 -19.01 6.35
CA LYS A 44 2.10 -17.79 6.80
C LYS A 44 3.14 -17.30 5.79
N THR A 45 3.95 -18.22 5.25
CA THR A 45 4.99 -17.90 4.26
C THR A 45 4.34 -17.40 2.97
N LEU A 46 3.30 -18.08 2.50
CA LEU A 46 2.60 -17.71 1.26
C LEU A 46 1.91 -16.35 1.34
N VAL A 47 1.32 -16.02 2.50
CA VAL A 47 0.73 -14.69 2.71
C VAL A 47 1.83 -13.62 2.74
N ASN A 48 2.95 -13.87 3.40
CA ASN A 48 4.07 -12.94 3.42
C ASN A 48 4.64 -12.72 2.00
N GLU A 49 4.86 -13.78 1.23
CA GLU A 49 5.31 -13.68 -0.17
C GLU A 49 4.34 -12.85 -1.02
N ALA A 50 3.02 -13.00 -0.81
CA ALA A 50 2.02 -12.20 -1.50
C ALA A 50 2.10 -10.71 -1.12
N LEU A 51 2.42 -10.38 0.14
CA LEU A 51 2.63 -9.01 0.59
C LEU A 51 3.99 -8.46 0.10
N ASP A 52 5.03 -9.28 0.04
CA ASP A 52 6.36 -8.86 -0.41
C ASP A 52 6.37 -8.47 -1.90
N GLN A 53 5.45 -9.00 -2.70
CA GLN A 53 5.28 -8.62 -4.12
C GLN A 53 4.94 -7.15 -4.36
N ILE A 54 4.51 -6.40 -3.34
CA ILE A 54 4.24 -4.97 -3.46
C ILE A 54 5.38 -4.09 -2.95
N VAL A 55 6.31 -4.67 -2.18
CA VAL A 55 7.47 -3.96 -1.63
C VAL A 55 8.42 -3.55 -2.77
N GLY A 56 8.93 -2.33 -2.71
CA GLY A 56 9.85 -1.78 -3.72
C GLY A 56 9.18 -1.24 -4.99
N LYS A 57 7.85 -1.35 -5.13
CA LYS A 57 7.13 -0.73 -6.26
C LYS A 57 7.00 0.78 -6.07
N ARG A 58 7.35 1.56 -7.10
CA ARG A 58 7.12 3.00 -7.12
C ARG A 58 5.76 3.30 -7.74
N LEU A 59 4.84 3.80 -6.92
CA LEU A 59 3.47 4.10 -7.30
C LEU A 59 3.13 5.54 -6.91
N ARG A 60 2.16 6.13 -7.60
CA ARG A 60 1.51 7.37 -7.18
C ARG A 60 0.27 7.02 -6.36
N PHE A 61 0.21 7.49 -5.13
CA PHE A 61 -0.98 7.34 -4.27
C PHE A 61 -1.76 8.65 -4.17
N TYR A 62 -3.08 8.55 -4.24
CA TYR A 62 -3.99 9.67 -4.00
C TYR A 62 -4.49 9.57 -2.57
N ILE A 63 -3.81 10.26 -1.66
CA ILE A 63 -4.05 10.19 -0.23
C ILE A 63 -5.22 11.11 0.15
N ARG A 64 -6.16 10.56 0.92
CA ARG A 64 -7.25 11.30 1.56
C ARG A 64 -6.98 11.38 3.06
N ILE A 65 -6.93 12.61 3.55
CA ILE A 65 -6.97 12.96 4.96
C ILE A 65 -8.39 13.41 5.27
N SER A 66 -8.99 12.88 6.34
CA SER A 66 -10.36 13.18 6.74
C SER A 66 -10.40 13.82 8.14
N GLU A 67 -11.56 14.33 8.55
CA GLU A 67 -11.77 14.85 9.91
C GLU A 67 -11.39 13.83 11.00
N PHE A 68 -11.60 12.53 10.73
CA PHE A 68 -11.18 11.47 11.64
C PHE A 68 -9.67 11.47 11.89
N ASN A 69 -8.86 11.76 10.87
CA ASN A 69 -7.40 11.85 11.01
C ASN A 69 -6.99 13.12 11.80
N LEU A 70 -7.81 14.18 11.76
CA LEU A 70 -7.55 15.39 12.54
C LEU A 70 -7.83 15.17 14.04
N THR A 71 -8.86 14.39 14.37
CA THR A 71 -9.17 14.02 15.76
C THR A 71 -8.34 12.84 16.27
N ASN A 72 -7.71 12.08 15.38
CA ASN A 72 -6.86 10.93 15.69
C ASN A 72 -5.55 11.05 14.88
N PRO A 73 -4.61 11.91 15.31
CA PRO A 73 -3.42 12.24 14.52
C PRO A 73 -2.50 11.04 14.26
N ASP A 74 -2.53 10.03 15.14
CA ASP A 74 -1.76 8.80 14.97
C ASP A 74 -2.42 7.82 13.99
N SER A 75 -3.63 8.12 13.50
CA SER A 75 -4.31 7.26 12.54
C SER A 75 -3.78 7.49 11.11
N PRO A 76 -3.30 6.43 10.43
CA PRO A 76 -2.75 6.58 9.09
C PRO A 76 -3.81 7.08 8.10
N PRO A 77 -3.47 8.02 7.20
CA PRO A 77 -4.37 8.45 6.16
C PRO A 77 -4.63 7.33 5.15
N THR A 78 -5.69 7.48 4.36
CA THR A 78 -6.15 6.45 3.44
C THR A 78 -5.78 6.78 1.99
N ALA A 79 -5.23 5.84 1.22
CA ALA A 79 -5.10 5.99 -0.22
C ALA A 79 -6.38 5.56 -0.94
N GLN A 80 -7.06 6.52 -1.60
CA GLN A 80 -8.31 6.25 -2.33
C GLN A 80 -8.07 5.62 -3.70
N LYS A 81 -6.94 5.95 -4.33
CA LYS A 81 -6.55 5.47 -5.65
C LYS A 81 -5.02 5.40 -5.72
N PHE A 82 -4.52 4.60 -6.65
CA PHE A 82 -3.12 4.63 -7.02
C PHE A 82 -2.96 4.39 -8.52
N SER A 83 -1.80 4.76 -9.06
CA SER A 83 -1.39 4.46 -10.43
C SER A 83 0.10 4.15 -10.47
N GLU A 84 0.57 3.55 -11.55
CA GLU A 84 2.01 3.42 -11.81
C GLU A 84 2.64 4.81 -11.90
N ALA A 85 3.85 4.96 -11.33
CA ALA A 85 4.64 6.15 -11.51
C ALA A 85 5.20 6.16 -12.94
N THR A 86 5.02 7.26 -13.68
CA THR A 86 5.55 7.35 -15.05
C THR A 86 7.09 7.49 -15.02
N GLU A 87 7.81 7.10 -16.08
CA GLU A 87 9.29 7.16 -16.12
C GLU A 87 9.89 8.54 -15.80
N LYS A 88 9.14 9.62 -16.05
CA LYS A 88 9.54 10.99 -15.71
C LYS A 88 9.59 11.24 -14.20
N GLU A 89 8.78 10.51 -13.43
CA GLU A 89 8.73 10.56 -11.96
C GLU A 89 9.73 9.59 -11.32
N ALA A 90 10.19 8.58 -12.06
CA ALA A 90 11.23 7.66 -11.62
C ALA A 90 12.65 8.28 -11.69
N LYS A 91 12.85 9.33 -12.50
CA LYS A 91 14.16 9.90 -12.87
C LYS A 91 14.49 11.27 -12.26
N ASN A 92 13.81 11.72 -11.21
CA ASN A 92 14.13 13.03 -10.63
C ASN A 92 14.87 12.97 -9.27
N PRO A 93 16.01 12.26 -9.11
CA PRO A 93 16.89 12.53 -7.99
C PRO A 93 17.65 13.83 -8.29
N LYS A 94 17.14 14.96 -7.79
CA LYS A 94 17.83 16.27 -7.68
C LYS A 94 18.20 17.00 -8.98
N GLN A 95 17.59 18.17 -9.18
CA GLN A 95 18.28 19.35 -9.71
C GLN A 95 17.82 20.59 -8.95
N ASN A 96 18.58 20.96 -7.91
CA ASN A 96 19.08 22.31 -7.60
C ASN A 96 19.97 22.26 -6.35
#